data_AF-A0A2D7FJJ0-F1
#
_entry.id   AF-A0A2D7FJJ0-F1
#
_cell.length_a   1.000
_cell.length_b   1.000
_cell.length_c   1.000
_cell.angle_alpha   90.00
_cell.angle_beta   90.00
_cell.angle_gamma   90.00
#
_symmetry.space_group_name_H-M   'P 1'
#
loop_
_entity.id
_entity.type
_entity.pdbx_description
1 polymer ?
#
loop_
_entity_poly.entity_id
_entity_poly.type
_entity_poly.pdbx_seq_one_letter_code
_entity_poly.pdbx_strand_id
1 'polypeptide(L)'
;MSEEKSKKLNKRQQIAANVIGLGSRPGEVAEKLSISKETISRWQAQEEFEYEADRVTKALLLELLDDRVALIDTCHIVIRNILVGDDTSNSV
;
A
#
# COMPACT_ATOMS: atom_id res chain seq x y z
N MET A 1 33.05 -19.28 0.97
CA MET A 1 31.99 -18.26 0.80
C MET A 1 30.79 -18.97 0.22
N SER A 2 29.80 -19.27 1.06
CA SER A 2 28.61 -20.01 0.65
C SER A 2 27.68 -19.04 -0.06
N GLU A 3 27.36 -19.30 -1.33
CA GLU A 3 26.30 -18.59 -2.04
C GLU A 3 24.97 -18.82 -1.31
N GLU A 4 24.48 -17.81 -0.61
CA GLU A 4 23.10 -17.81 -0.11
C GLU A 4 22.17 -17.77 -1.32
N LYS A 5 21.61 -18.93 -1.66
CA LYS A 5 20.55 -19.04 -2.66
C LYS A 5 19.37 -18.19 -2.20
N SER A 6 19.17 -17.03 -2.83
CA SER A 6 17.94 -16.24 -2.71
C SER A 6 16.75 -17.16 -2.94
N LYS A 7 15.97 -17.41 -1.89
CA LYS A 7 14.84 -18.34 -1.94
C LYS A 7 13.60 -17.53 -2.24
N LYS A 8 13.20 -17.59 -3.51
CA LYS A 8 11.92 -17.07 -3.98
C LYS A 8 10.78 -17.52 -3.05
N LEU A 9 9.99 -16.57 -2.56
CA LEU A 9 8.86 -16.83 -1.68
C LEU A 9 7.88 -17.81 -2.32
N ASN A 10 7.33 -18.72 -1.53
CA ASN A 10 6.20 -19.52 -1.97
C ASN A 10 4.91 -18.67 -2.01
N LYS A 11 3.86 -19.17 -2.67
CA LYS A 11 2.59 -18.44 -2.83
C LYS A 11 1.98 -17.99 -1.49
N ARG A 12 2.06 -18.82 -0.45
CA ARG A 12 1.47 -18.51 0.87
C ARG A 12 2.26 -17.42 1.60
N GLN A 13 3.59 -17.47 1.50
CA GLN A 13 4.47 -16.42 1.97
C GLN A 13 4.21 -15.10 1.24
N GLN A 14 4.06 -15.16 -0.08
CA GLN A 14 3.80 -13.97 -0.89
C GLN A 14 2.44 -13.33 -0.56
N ILE A 15 1.39 -14.14 -0.36
CA ILE A 15 0.10 -13.64 0.12
C ILE A 15 0.25 -12.99 1.51
N ALA A 16 0.96 -13.64 2.43
CA ALA A 16 1.17 -13.08 3.76
C ALA A 16 1.93 -11.74 3.72
N ALA A 17 3.02 -11.67 2.94
CA ALA A 17 3.81 -10.46 2.77
C ALA A 17 2.98 -9.33 2.17
N ASN A 18 2.17 -9.61 1.15
CA ASN A 18 1.28 -8.63 0.55
C ASN A 18 0.27 -8.09 1.57
N VAL A 19 -0.41 -8.97 2.29
CA VAL A 19 -1.44 -8.57 3.25
C VAL A 19 -0.85 -7.80 4.43
N ILE A 20 0.36 -8.15 4.88
CA ILE A 20 1.11 -7.37 5.87
C ILE A 20 1.52 -6.01 5.30
N GLY A 21 2.03 -5.96 4.06
CA GLY A 21 2.40 -4.70 3.39
C GLY A 21 1.21 -3.77 3.16
N LEU A 22 -0.01 -4.30 3.06
CA LEU A 22 -1.26 -3.53 3.06
C LEU A 22 -1.71 -3.08 4.47
N GLY A 23 -0.90 -3.32 5.52
CA GLY A 23 -1.12 -2.83 6.88
C GLY A 23 -1.79 -3.81 7.84
N SER A 24 -2.01 -5.08 7.45
CA SER A 24 -2.62 -6.07 8.36
C SER A 24 -1.63 -6.52 9.44
N ARG A 25 -2.13 -6.79 10.65
CA ARG A 25 -1.27 -7.27 11.75
C ARG A 25 -0.82 -8.71 11.50
N PRO A 26 0.45 -9.07 11.79
CA PRO A 26 0.98 -10.42 11.61
C PRO A 26 0.13 -11.53 12.26
N GLY A 27 -0.44 -11.25 13.44
CA GLY A 27 -1.32 -12.20 14.14
C GLY A 27 -2.64 -12.47 13.42
N GLU A 28 -3.24 -11.45 12.80
CA GLU A 28 -4.48 -11.59 12.02
C GLU A 28 -4.21 -12.34 10.72
N VAL A 29 -3.06 -12.10 10.10
CA VAL A 29 -2.62 -12.83 8.90
C VAL A 29 -2.36 -14.30 9.22
N ALA A 30 -1.75 -14.60 10.37
CA ALA A 30 -1.55 -15.97 10.83
C ALA A 30 -2.88 -16.72 10.98
N GLU A 31 -3.87 -16.08 11.60
CA GLU A 31 -5.22 -16.63 11.76
C GLU A 31 -5.93 -16.86 10.42
N LYS A 32 -5.98 -15.84 9.55
CA LYS A 32 -6.59 -15.91 8.21
C LYS A 32 -5.96 -16.99 7.34
N LEU A 33 -4.64 -17.18 7.46
CA LEU A 33 -3.92 -18.20 6.74
C LEU A 33 -3.86 -19.53 7.49
N SER A 34 -4.47 -19.68 8.66
CA SER A 34 -4.43 -20.92 9.47
C SER A 34 -3.00 -21.47 9.66
N ILE A 35 -2.07 -20.58 10.05
CA ILE A 35 -0.69 -20.91 10.39
C ILE A 35 -0.32 -20.35 11.76
N SER A 36 0.77 -20.84 12.36
CA SER A 36 1.20 -20.36 13.67
C SER A 36 1.80 -18.94 13.59
N LYS A 37 1.71 -18.18 14.69
CA LYS A 37 2.33 -16.85 14.79
C LYS A 37 3.85 -16.93 14.66
N GLU A 38 4.47 -18.00 15.17
CA GLU A 38 5.89 -18.28 15.02
C GLU A 38 6.27 -18.50 13.55
N THR A 39 5.39 -19.12 12.76
CA THR A 39 5.61 -19.31 11.31
C THR A 39 5.67 -17.97 10.58
N ILE A 40 4.72 -17.07 10.86
CA ILE A 40 4.75 -15.70 10.33
C ILE A 40 6.01 -14.97 10.80
N SER A 41 6.34 -15.03 12.09
CA SER A 41 7.54 -14.38 12.63
C SER A 41 8.82 -14.87 11.95
N ARG A 42 8.93 -16.18 11.69
CA ARG A 42 10.05 -16.76 10.94
C ARG A 42 10.11 -16.29 9.48
N TRP A 43 8.96 -16.06 8.85
CA TRP A 43 8.93 -15.51 7.50
C TRP A 43 9.34 -14.04 7.48
N GLN A 44 8.89 -13.23 8.45
CA GLN A 44 9.28 -11.82 8.55
C GLN A 44 10.79 -11.61 8.78
N ALA A 45 11.50 -12.62 9.29
CA ALA A 45 12.95 -12.59 9.41
C ALA A 45 13.69 -12.93 8.09
N GLN A 46 12.97 -13.25 7.01
CA GLN A 46 13.56 -13.53 5.69
C GLN A 46 13.59 -12.24 4.87
N GLU A 47 14.75 -11.91 4.32
CA GLU A 47 14.96 -10.70 3.52
C GLU A 47 13.98 -10.62 2.34
N GLU A 48 13.72 -11.74 1.66
CA GLU A 48 12.80 -11.74 0.53
C GLU A 48 11.35 -11.44 0.95
N PHE A 49 10.96 -11.84 2.15
CA PHE A 49 9.63 -11.56 2.69
C PHE A 49 9.49 -10.09 3.08
N GLU A 50 10.49 -9.56 3.77
CA GLU A 50 10.54 -8.15 4.16
C GLU A 50 10.53 -7.24 2.92
N TYR A 51 11.34 -7.59 1.91
CA TYR A 51 11.37 -6.89 0.63
C TYR A 51 10.00 -6.87 -0.05
N GLU A 52 9.30 -8.01 -0.11
CA GLU A 52 7.97 -8.09 -0.71
C GLU A 52 6.95 -7.21 0.04
N ALA A 53 6.95 -7.26 1.37
CA ALA A 53 6.06 -6.46 2.20
C ALA A 53 6.34 -4.96 2.06
N ASP A 54 7.61 -4.55 2.05
CA ASP A 54 8.02 -3.15 1.85
C ASP A 54 7.66 -2.66 0.44
N ARG A 55 7.87 -3.48 -0.59
CA ARG A 55 7.46 -3.14 -1.97
C ARG A 55 5.96 -2.87 -2.06
N VAL A 56 5.14 -3.70 -1.43
CA VAL A 56 3.67 -3.53 -1.41
C VAL A 56 3.28 -2.30 -0.61
N THR A 57 3.93 -2.05 0.53
CA THR A 57 3.72 -0.84 1.33
C THR A 57 3.99 0.41 0.50
N LYS A 58 5.13 0.47 -0.21
CA LYS A 58 5.50 1.59 -1.07
C LYS A 58 4.51 1.79 -2.22
N ALA A 59 4.07 0.72 -2.85
CA ALA A 59 3.07 0.79 -3.92
C ALA A 59 1.75 1.41 -3.40
N LEU A 60 1.26 0.96 -2.25
CA LEU A 60 0.07 1.53 -1.62
C LEU A 60 0.24 3.02 -1.28
N LEU A 61 1.40 3.40 -0.73
CA LEU A 61 1.68 4.80 -0.39
C LEU A 61 1.72 5.71 -1.62
N LEU A 62 2.24 5.22 -2.75
CA LEU A 62 2.23 5.95 -4.01
C LEU A 62 0.81 6.12 -4.55
N GLU A 63 -0.01 5.07 -4.51
CA GLU A 63 -1.43 5.13 -4.92
C GLU A 63 -2.21 6.15 -4.07
N LEU A 64 -2.04 6.13 -2.75
CA LEU A 64 -2.65 7.11 -1.85
C LEU A 64 -2.19 8.54 -2.10
N LEU A 65 -0.93 8.72 -2.52
CA LEU A 65 -0.41 10.03 -2.89
C LEU A 65 -1.06 10.54 -4.18
N ASP A 66 -1.16 9.69 -5.20
CA ASP A 66 -1.79 10.02 -6.48
C ASP A 66 -3.28 10.37 -6.28
N ASP A 67 -4.01 9.58 -5.49
CA ASP A 67 -5.41 9.83 -5.13
C ASP A 67 -5.58 11.19 -4.43
N ARG A 68 -4.65 11.51 -3.51
CA ARG A 68 -4.67 12.79 -2.80
C ARG A 68 -4.43 13.97 -3.73
N VAL A 69 -3.51 13.85 -4.69
CA VAL A 69 -3.25 14.89 -5.68
C VAL A 69 -4.47 15.10 -6.57
N ALA A 70 -5.05 14.01 -7.09
CA ALA A 70 -6.27 14.07 -7.90
C ALA A 70 -7.45 14.73 -7.16
N LEU A 71 -7.61 14.43 -5.87
CA LEU A 71 -8.63 15.08 -5.04
C LEU A 71 -8.39 16.60 -4.91
N ILE A 72 -7.14 17.02 -4.66
CA ILE A 72 -6.78 18.44 -4.54
C ILE A 72 -7.05 19.18 -5.86
N ASP A 73 -6.66 18.59 -7.00
CA ASP A 73 -6.90 19.18 -8.31
C ASP A 73 -8.39 19.33 -8.60
N THR A 74 -9.19 18.32 -8.24
CA THR A 74 -10.65 18.37 -8.35
C THR A 74 -11.23 19.51 -7.51
N CYS A 75 -10.79 19.66 -6.25
CA CYS A 75 -11.20 20.77 -5.39
C CYS A 75 -10.84 22.13 -6.00
N HIS A 76 -9.62 22.30 -6.53
CA HIS A 76 -9.20 23.53 -7.19
C HIS A 76 -10.05 23.87 -8.43
N ILE A 77 -10.43 22.86 -9.22
CA ILE A 77 -11.33 23.04 -10.37
C ILE A 77 -12.70 23.55 -9.90
N VAL A 78 -13.29 22.92 -8.88
CA VAL A 78 -14.60 23.32 -8.34
C VAL A 78 -14.55 24.75 -7.81
N ILE A 79 -13.54 25.10 -7.01
CA ILE A 79 -13.38 26.46 -6.46
C ILE A 79 -13.24 27.48 -7.59
N ARG A 80 -12.40 27.20 -8.59
CA ARG A 80 -12.24 28.08 -9.76
C ARG A 80 -13.56 28.31 -10.48
N ASN A 81 -14.34 27.25 -10.70
CA ASN A 81 -15.60 27.34 -11.41
C ASN A 81 -16.64 28.19 -10.66
N ILE A 82 -16.68 28.12 -9.33
CA ILE A 82 -17.55 28.97 -8.50
C ILE A 82 -17.12 30.44 -8.64
N LEU A 83 -15.82 30.72 -8.45
CA LEU A 83 -15.30 32.10 -8.48
C LEU A 83 -15.47 32.76 -9.86
N VAL A 84 -15.21 32.03 -10.95
CA VAL A 84 -15.40 32.54 -12.32
C VAL A 84 -16.87 32.62 -12.71
N GLY A 85 -17.71 31.70 -12.21
CA GLY A 85 -19.15 31.71 -12.43
C GLY A 85 -19.86 32.94 -11.85
N ASP A 86 -19.42 33.41 -10.68
CA ASP A 86 -19.99 34.58 -10.01
C ASP A 86 -19.63 35.91 -10.70
N ASP A 87 -18.43 36.04 -11.29
CA ASP A 87 -18.00 37.28 -11.98
C ASP A 87 -18.80 37.57 -13.26
N THR A 88 -19.33 36.54 -13.93
CA THR A 88 -20.15 36.70 -15.15
C THR A 88 -21.61 37.07 -14.88
N SER A 89 -22.07 36.93 -13.64
CA SER A 89 -23.46 37.21 -13.25
C SER A 89 -23.70 38.66 -12.82
N ASN A 90 -22.64 39.41 -12.51
CA ASN A 90 -22.70 40.81 -12.05
C ASN A 90 -22.39 41.86 -13.14
N SER A 91 -22.35 41.44 -14.41
CA SER A 91 -22.11 42.31 -15.57
C SER A 91 -23.40 42.57 -16.35
N VAL A 92 -24.39 43.24 -15.73
CA VAL A 92 -25.59 43.78 -16.40
C VAL A 92 -25.82 45.22 -15.96
#